data_AF-A0A7Y5E4H2-F1
#
_entry.id   AF-A0A7Y5E4H2-F1
#
_cell.length_a   1.000
_cell.length_b   1.000
_cell.length_c   1.000
_cell.angle_alpha   90.00
_cell.angle_beta   90.00
_cell.angle_gamma   90.00
#
_symmetry.space_group_name_H-M   'P 1'
#
loop_
_entity.id
_entity.type
_entity.pdbx_description
1 polymer ?
#
loop_
_entity_poly.entity_id
_entity_poly.type
_entity_poly.pdbx_seq_one_letter_code
_entity_poly.pdbx_strand_id
1 'polypeptide(L)'
;MDFLSDTEFAVFCFAQMLPNVCDVREQYPLNLLEHPCDISTYLVSKLSTNTKGTLEIANSLGISHPRVKKNGDAVDWVMTTDLLVTIKDPIAGYQLLALSVKDKASDQLSERQINLLQLEREYWTIQGVNWLLITPEVYCKSVAVTLKTYAPYAISDSMVDKDLITKAMNLIPLMNEMPLSKILLLLEDALNVSQGMAQKVFWQGVWKGAIPINLRRKPTPHSQINLLSYEDFWLQNPVVAGRSSCL
;
A
#
# COMPACT_ATOMS: atom_id res chain seq x y z
N MET A 1 -8.24 -12.45 1.02
CA MET A 1 -8.01 -11.00 1.14
C MET A 1 -9.27 -10.49 1.80
N ASP A 2 -9.14 -10.08 3.05
CA ASP A 2 -10.26 -9.80 3.95
C ASP A 2 -10.25 -8.31 4.28
N PHE A 3 -10.46 -7.48 3.26
CA PHE A 3 -10.60 -6.03 3.45
C PHE A 3 -11.98 -5.69 4.03
N LEU A 4 -11.98 -4.83 5.03
CA LEU A 4 -13.16 -4.35 5.74
C LEU A 4 -13.81 -3.17 5.01
N SER A 5 -13.09 -2.50 4.09
CA SER A 5 -13.63 -1.42 3.28
C SER A 5 -13.08 -1.33 1.85
N ASP A 6 -13.84 -0.62 1.02
CA ASP A 6 -13.54 -0.34 -0.38
C ASP A 6 -12.34 0.64 -0.54
N THR A 7 -12.04 1.41 0.50
CA THR A 7 -10.86 2.29 0.65
C THR A 7 -9.65 1.47 1.04
N GLU A 8 -9.78 0.54 1.99
CA GLU A 8 -8.69 -0.35 2.40
C GLU A 8 -8.14 -1.14 1.21
N PHE A 9 -9.01 -1.68 0.37
CA PHE A 9 -8.55 -2.36 -0.85
C PHE A 9 -7.81 -1.42 -1.83
N ALA A 10 -8.21 -0.14 -1.91
CA ALA A 10 -7.47 0.83 -2.70
C ALA A 10 -6.08 1.14 -2.11
N VAL A 11 -5.98 1.30 -0.79
CA VAL A 11 -4.70 1.51 -0.11
C VAL A 11 -3.80 0.28 -0.21
N PHE A 12 -4.36 -0.92 -0.13
CA PHE A 12 -3.64 -2.16 -0.41
C PHE A 12 -3.08 -2.17 -1.84
N CYS A 13 -3.86 -1.75 -2.84
CA CYS A 13 -3.37 -1.63 -4.21
C CYS A 13 -2.18 -0.65 -4.29
N PHE A 14 -2.29 0.51 -3.64
CA PHE A 14 -1.17 1.46 -3.54
C PHE A 14 0.06 0.86 -2.85
N ALA A 15 -0.14 0.11 -1.76
CA ALA A 15 0.92 -0.57 -1.01
C ALA A 15 1.66 -1.59 -1.88
N GLN A 16 0.92 -2.39 -2.65
CA GLN A 16 1.48 -3.42 -3.54
C GLN A 16 2.27 -2.88 -4.72
N MET A 17 2.08 -1.60 -5.07
CA MET A 17 2.90 -0.95 -6.08
C MET A 17 4.26 -0.51 -5.54
N LEU A 18 4.50 -0.50 -4.23
CA LEU A 18 5.76 0.03 -3.70
C LEU A 18 6.96 -0.71 -4.31
N PRO A 19 7.99 0.03 -4.78
CA PRO A 19 9.24 -0.58 -5.19
C PRO A 19 9.80 -1.47 -4.08
N ASN A 20 10.22 -2.69 -4.43
CA ASN A 20 10.78 -3.66 -3.51
C ASN A 20 9.89 -4.08 -2.33
N VAL A 21 8.57 -3.92 -2.44
CA VAL A 21 7.63 -4.52 -1.49
C VAL A 21 7.82 -6.04 -1.46
N CYS A 22 7.98 -6.58 -0.27
CA CYS A 22 8.17 -8.00 -0.01
C CYS A 22 6.91 -8.66 0.55
N ASP A 23 6.21 -7.93 1.42
CA ASP A 23 5.03 -8.41 2.12
C ASP A 23 4.11 -7.25 2.49
N VAL A 24 2.81 -7.52 2.54
CA VAL A 24 1.77 -6.58 2.98
C VAL A 24 0.84 -7.33 3.91
N ARG A 25 0.92 -7.04 5.21
CA ARG A 25 0.13 -7.70 6.25
C ARG A 25 -1.06 -6.84 6.62
N GLU A 26 -2.25 -7.37 6.43
CA GLU A 26 -3.52 -6.72 6.77
C GLU A 26 -3.83 -6.88 8.27
N GLN A 27 -4.46 -5.87 8.87
CA GLN A 27 -4.99 -5.91 10.24
C GLN A 27 -3.96 -6.38 11.28
N TYR A 28 -2.74 -5.82 11.20
CA TYR A 28 -1.60 -6.23 12.02
C TYR A 28 -1.84 -5.88 13.50
N PRO A 29 -1.84 -6.87 14.42
CA PRO A 29 -2.13 -6.61 15.83
C PRO A 29 -0.98 -5.88 16.54
N LEU A 30 -1.33 -4.91 17.37
CA LEU A 30 -0.39 -4.15 18.21
C LEU A 30 -0.30 -4.78 19.60
N ASN A 31 0.91 -4.92 20.13
CA ASN A 31 1.13 -5.54 21.42
C ASN A 31 0.62 -4.65 22.57
N LEU A 32 -0.13 -5.25 23.50
CA LEU A 32 -0.65 -4.53 24.68
C LEU A 32 0.45 -4.17 25.69
N LEU A 33 1.42 -5.08 25.87
CA LEU A 33 2.52 -5.00 26.83
C LEU A 33 3.85 -4.80 26.11
N GLU A 34 4.91 -4.53 26.89
CA GLU A 34 6.27 -4.46 26.38
C GLU A 34 6.64 -5.70 25.54
N HIS A 35 7.27 -5.48 24.40
CA HIS A 35 7.59 -6.53 23.43
C HIS A 35 8.87 -6.21 22.64
N PRO A 36 9.51 -7.20 21.98
CA PRO A 36 10.59 -6.93 21.03
C PRO A 36 10.09 -6.07 19.87
N CYS A 37 10.90 -5.15 19.35
CA CYS A 37 10.51 -4.32 18.21
C CYS A 37 10.02 -5.18 17.03
N ASP A 38 8.96 -4.76 16.34
CA ASP A 38 8.35 -5.52 15.24
C ASP A 38 9.35 -5.78 14.08
N ILE A 39 10.27 -4.85 13.84
CA ILE A 39 11.34 -4.98 12.83
C ILE A 39 12.41 -6.02 13.22
N SER A 40 12.50 -6.43 14.49
CA SER A 40 13.54 -7.36 14.98
C SER A 40 13.51 -8.73 14.29
N THR A 41 12.35 -9.14 13.79
CA THR A 41 12.18 -10.34 12.96
C THR A 41 13.05 -10.31 11.69
N TYR A 42 13.34 -9.12 11.17
CA TYR A 42 14.08 -8.92 9.93
C TYR A 42 15.50 -8.38 10.14
N LEU A 43 15.77 -7.72 11.27
CA LEU A 43 17.04 -7.07 11.57
C LEU A 43 17.64 -7.61 12.87
N VAL A 44 18.72 -8.37 12.73
CA VAL A 44 19.50 -8.93 13.86
C VAL A 44 19.95 -7.84 14.83
N SER A 45 20.28 -6.65 14.33
CA SER A 45 20.68 -5.49 15.14
C SER A 45 19.61 -4.99 16.11
N LYS A 46 18.34 -5.40 15.93
CA LYS A 46 17.19 -5.00 16.74
C LYS A 46 16.65 -6.12 17.63
N LEU A 47 17.29 -7.29 17.67
CA LEU A 47 16.81 -8.44 18.46
C LEU A 47 16.77 -8.20 19.97
N SER A 48 17.61 -7.31 20.49
CA SER A 48 17.71 -7.03 21.93
C SER A 48 16.98 -5.76 22.37
N THR A 49 16.25 -5.10 21.46
CA THR A 49 15.51 -3.87 21.78
C THR A 49 14.05 -4.18 22.01
N ASN A 50 13.62 -4.04 23.25
CA ASN A 50 12.20 -3.99 23.58
C ASN A 50 11.65 -2.58 23.36
N THR A 51 10.34 -2.52 23.17
CA THR A 51 9.56 -1.30 23.00
C THR A 51 8.27 -1.40 23.81
N LYS A 52 7.69 -0.24 24.11
CA LYS A 52 6.45 -0.12 24.88
C LYS A 52 5.26 -0.69 24.11
N GLY A 53 4.38 -1.38 24.81
CA GLY A 53 3.07 -1.78 24.29
C GLY A 53 2.04 -0.65 24.37
N THR A 54 0.87 -0.84 23.75
CA THR A 54 -0.18 0.18 23.66
C THR A 54 -0.72 0.64 25.02
N LEU A 55 -0.70 -0.20 26.06
CA LEU A 55 -1.17 0.20 27.39
C LEU A 55 -0.26 1.26 28.03
N GLU A 56 1.06 1.06 27.95
CA GLU A 56 2.02 2.01 28.50
C GLU A 56 2.04 3.32 27.68
N ILE A 57 1.91 3.21 26.36
CA ILE A 57 1.85 4.38 25.48
C ILE A 57 0.57 5.18 25.76
N ALA A 58 -0.58 4.52 25.90
CA ALA A 58 -1.86 5.18 26.21
C ALA A 58 -1.77 5.94 27.53
N ASN A 59 -1.18 5.33 28.57
CA ASN A 59 -0.93 6.00 29.84
C ASN A 59 0.00 7.21 29.70
N SER A 60 1.07 7.08 28.91
CA SER A 60 2.04 8.16 28.68
C SER A 60 1.41 9.35 27.94
N LEU A 61 0.47 9.09 27.03
CA LEU A 61 -0.27 10.11 26.28
C LEU A 61 -1.50 10.66 27.02
N GLY A 62 -1.88 10.09 28.17
CA GLY A 62 -3.12 10.46 28.88
C GLY A 62 -4.40 10.04 28.13
N ILE A 63 -4.32 9.02 27.27
CA ILE A 63 -5.42 8.54 26.43
C ILE A 63 -6.05 7.29 27.06
N SER A 64 -7.37 7.24 27.10
CA SER A 64 -8.08 6.02 27.55
C SER A 64 -7.91 4.88 26.53
N HIS A 65 -7.29 3.79 26.97
CA HIS A 65 -7.07 2.61 26.15
C HIS A 65 -8.40 1.93 25.78
N PRO A 66 -8.60 1.49 24.53
CA PRO A 66 -9.84 0.82 24.13
C PRO A 66 -10.05 -0.48 24.93
N ARG A 67 -11.31 -0.74 25.29
CA ARG A 67 -11.74 -1.96 26.01
C ARG A 67 -12.96 -2.56 25.33
N VAL A 68 -13.06 -3.88 25.36
CA VAL A 68 -14.22 -4.64 24.89
C VAL A 68 -14.79 -5.47 26.03
N LYS A 69 -16.11 -5.70 26.04
CA LYS A 69 -16.72 -6.67 26.96
C LYS A 69 -16.59 -8.07 26.39
N LYS A 70 -15.93 -8.98 27.12
CA LYS A 70 -15.83 -10.40 26.80
C LYS A 70 -16.30 -11.20 28.00
N ASN A 71 -17.35 -12.00 27.83
CA ASN A 71 -17.94 -12.82 28.90
C ASN A 71 -18.36 -12.04 30.17
N GLY A 72 -18.76 -10.78 30.03
CA GLY A 72 -19.17 -9.91 31.15
C GLY A 72 -18.06 -9.04 31.71
N ASP A 73 -16.79 -9.40 31.47
CA ASP A 73 -15.62 -8.63 31.92
C ASP A 73 -15.13 -7.66 30.86
N ALA A 74 -14.69 -6.47 31.28
CA ALA A 74 -14.05 -5.50 30.40
C ALA A 74 -12.57 -5.86 30.27
N VAL A 75 -12.14 -6.22 29.05
CA VAL A 75 -10.75 -6.54 28.71
C VAL A 75 -10.18 -5.50 27.76
N ASP A 76 -8.89 -5.20 27.88
CA ASP A 76 -8.21 -4.27 26.97
C ASP A 76 -8.20 -4.84 25.54
N TRP A 77 -8.57 -3.98 24.59
CA TRP A 77 -8.71 -4.35 23.18
C TRP A 77 -7.36 -4.34 22.48
N VAL A 78 -7.02 -5.43 21.79
CA VAL A 78 -5.85 -5.49 20.91
C VAL A 78 -6.13 -4.62 19.69
N MET A 79 -5.49 -3.45 19.62
CA MET A 79 -5.58 -2.57 18.46
C MET A 79 -4.90 -3.22 17.24
N THR A 80 -5.29 -2.79 16.05
CA THR A 80 -4.69 -3.23 14.79
C THR A 80 -4.26 -2.02 13.97
N THR A 81 -3.22 -2.20 13.16
CA THR A 81 -2.89 -1.33 12.04
C THR A 81 -3.42 -1.94 10.76
N ASP A 82 -4.07 -1.13 9.92
CA ASP A 82 -4.78 -1.62 8.74
C ASP A 82 -3.85 -2.35 7.77
N LEU A 83 -2.67 -1.78 7.47
CA LEU A 83 -1.64 -2.44 6.68
C LEU A 83 -0.23 -2.21 7.26
N LEU A 84 0.54 -3.28 7.41
CA LEU A 84 1.97 -3.24 7.70
C LEU A 84 2.76 -3.76 6.51
N VAL A 85 3.47 -2.85 5.84
CA VAL A 85 4.22 -3.13 4.62
C VAL A 85 5.68 -3.40 4.95
N THR A 86 6.21 -4.51 4.45
CA THR A 86 7.63 -4.85 4.53
C THR A 86 8.31 -4.54 3.21
N ILE A 87 9.29 -3.65 3.23
CA ILE A 87 10.03 -3.19 2.04
C ILE A 87 11.48 -3.63 2.18
N LYS A 88 12.07 -4.15 1.10
CA LYS A 88 13.50 -4.45 1.05
C LYS A 88 14.25 -3.29 0.42
N ASP A 89 14.93 -2.52 1.26
CA ASP A 89 15.90 -1.54 0.84
C ASP A 89 17.22 -2.24 0.45
N PRO A 90 17.77 -1.98 -0.74
CA PRO A 90 19.03 -2.59 -1.18
C PRO A 90 20.24 -2.29 -0.30
N ILE A 91 20.22 -1.17 0.45
CA ILE A 91 21.33 -0.66 1.25
C ILE A 91 21.07 -0.91 2.74
N ALA A 92 19.90 -0.51 3.23
CA ALA A 92 19.53 -0.56 4.65
C ALA A 92 18.92 -1.89 5.10
N GLY A 93 18.66 -2.83 4.18
CA GLY A 93 18.02 -4.11 4.50
C GLY A 93 16.49 -3.98 4.54
N TYR A 94 15.83 -4.54 5.54
CA TYR A 94 14.37 -4.49 5.63
C TYR A 94 13.89 -3.24 6.37
N GLN A 95 12.82 -2.64 5.86
CA GLN A 95 12.10 -1.54 6.49
C GLN A 95 10.62 -1.90 6.63
N LEU A 96 9.99 -1.35 7.67
CA LEU A 96 8.55 -1.41 7.84
C LEU A 96 7.92 -0.04 7.58
N LEU A 97 6.72 -0.06 7.03
CA LEU A 97 5.86 1.09 6.85
C LEU A 97 4.45 0.71 7.33
N ALA A 98 3.96 1.44 8.33
CA ALA A 98 2.62 1.27 8.87
C ALA A 98 1.64 2.24 8.19
N LEU A 99 0.50 1.73 7.73
CA LEU A 99 -0.55 2.51 7.09
C LEU A 99 -1.84 2.33 7.88
N SER A 100 -2.39 3.44 8.38
CA SER A 100 -3.75 3.49 8.91
C SER A 100 -4.66 4.11 7.86
N VAL A 101 -5.82 3.51 7.65
CA VAL A 101 -6.77 3.87 6.61
C VAL A 101 -8.06 4.36 7.23
N LYS A 102 -8.62 5.45 6.71
CA LYS A 102 -9.94 5.95 7.12
C LYS A 102 -10.75 6.32 5.89
N ASP A 103 -12.03 5.94 5.88
CA ASP A 103 -12.96 6.29 4.79
C ASP A 103 -13.40 7.75 4.81
N LYS A 104 -13.21 8.43 5.94
CA LYS A 104 -13.55 9.84 6.14
C LYS A 104 -12.30 10.70 6.05
N ALA A 105 -12.49 11.96 5.64
CA ALA A 105 -11.45 12.96 5.74
C ALA A 105 -11.01 13.15 7.21
N SER A 106 -9.78 13.61 7.40
CA SER A 106 -9.19 13.77 8.74
C SER A 106 -9.99 14.73 9.64
N ASP A 107 -10.54 15.79 9.07
CA ASP A 107 -11.39 16.79 9.75
C ASP A 107 -12.76 16.27 10.22
N GLN A 108 -13.17 15.08 9.76
CA GLN A 108 -14.41 14.42 10.14
C GLN A 108 -14.23 13.33 11.21
N LEU A 109 -12.99 13.15 11.68
CA LEU A 109 -12.68 12.19 12.74
C LEU A 109 -13.12 12.75 14.10
N SER A 110 -13.77 11.90 14.90
CA SER A 110 -14.09 12.26 16.28
C SER A 110 -12.81 12.34 17.13
N GLU A 111 -12.86 13.08 18.23
CA GLU A 111 -11.78 13.17 19.21
C GLU A 111 -11.29 11.78 19.66
N ARG A 112 -12.23 10.84 19.85
CA ARG A 112 -11.89 9.46 20.20
C ARG A 112 -11.07 8.75 19.12
N GLN A 113 -11.42 8.96 17.84
CA GLN A 113 -10.68 8.38 16.72
C GLN A 113 -9.29 9.00 16.58
N ILE A 114 -9.18 10.33 16.74
CA ILE A 114 -7.90 11.05 16.75
C ILE A 114 -7.00 10.50 17.86
N ASN A 115 -7.52 10.34 19.07
CA ASN A 115 -6.77 9.76 20.19
C ASN A 115 -6.27 8.33 19.90
N LEU A 116 -7.08 7.49 19.25
CA LEU A 116 -6.64 6.14 18.85
C LEU A 116 -5.55 6.18 17.78
N LEU A 117 -5.65 7.08 16.81
CA LEU A 117 -4.64 7.25 15.77
C LEU A 117 -3.33 7.81 16.33
N GLN A 118 -3.40 8.72 17.31
CA GLN A 118 -2.20 9.21 18.01
C GLN A 118 -1.50 8.09 18.77
N LEU A 119 -2.27 7.23 19.45
CA LEU A 119 -1.74 6.05 20.14
C LEU A 119 -1.07 5.08 19.16
N GLU A 120 -1.71 4.79 18.02
CA GLU A 120 -1.16 3.94 16.97
C GLU A 120 0.11 4.55 16.34
N ARG A 121 0.08 5.85 16.00
CA ARG A 121 1.25 6.56 15.46
C ARG A 121 2.43 6.49 16.43
N GLU A 122 2.18 6.72 17.72
CA GLU A 122 3.24 6.67 18.74
C GLU A 122 3.83 5.26 18.87
N TYR A 123 2.99 4.22 18.83
CA TYR A 123 3.43 2.81 18.84
C TYR A 123 4.44 2.51 17.73
N TRP A 124 4.26 3.05 16.53
CA TRP A 124 5.21 2.88 15.43
C TRP A 124 6.40 3.82 15.51
N THR A 125 6.19 5.06 15.91
CA THR A 125 7.23 6.11 15.98
C THR A 125 8.34 5.73 16.95
N ILE A 126 8.00 5.20 18.14
CA ILE A 126 9.01 4.77 19.13
C ILE A 126 9.88 3.62 18.62
N GLN A 127 9.39 2.84 17.66
CA GLN A 127 10.12 1.75 17.01
C GLN A 127 10.96 2.23 15.81
N GLY A 128 10.86 3.50 15.44
CA GLY A 128 11.47 4.05 14.22
C GLY A 128 10.78 3.60 12.94
N VAL A 129 9.53 3.13 13.02
CA VAL A 129 8.73 2.73 11.86
C VAL A 129 7.93 3.93 11.38
N ASN A 130 8.00 4.20 10.07
CA ASN A 130 7.24 5.31 9.50
C ASN A 130 5.74 4.96 9.48
N TRP A 131 4.91 5.93 9.82
CA TRP A 131 3.46 5.76 9.94
C TRP A 131 2.74 6.79 9.09
N LEU A 132 1.82 6.36 8.23
CA LEU A 132 1.02 7.23 7.38
C LEU A 132 -0.48 7.03 7.63
N LEU A 133 -1.21 8.13 7.76
CA LEU A 133 -2.66 8.14 7.72
C LEU A 133 -3.14 8.39 6.29
N ILE A 134 -3.80 7.40 5.70
CA ILE A 134 -4.36 7.48 4.35
C ILE A 134 -5.88 7.68 4.44
N THR A 135 -6.34 8.87 4.06
CA THR A 135 -7.76 9.18 3.88
C THR A 135 -8.06 9.54 2.41
N PRO A 136 -9.33 9.72 1.99
CA PRO A 136 -9.64 10.05 0.60
C PRO A 136 -9.08 11.40 0.12
N GLU A 137 -8.57 12.25 1.02
CA GLU A 137 -8.00 13.55 0.66
C GLU A 137 -6.55 13.45 0.16
N VAL A 138 -5.82 12.38 0.50
CA VAL A 138 -4.41 12.25 0.13
C VAL A 138 -4.21 11.63 -1.26
N TYR A 139 -5.27 11.16 -1.93
CA TYR A 139 -5.15 10.56 -3.25
C TYR A 139 -6.31 10.90 -4.18
N CYS A 140 -6.05 10.81 -5.48
CA CYS A 140 -7.09 11.03 -6.48
C CYS A 140 -7.97 9.79 -6.60
N LYS A 141 -9.29 9.95 -6.38
CA LYS A 141 -10.26 8.83 -6.43
C LYS A 141 -10.19 8.03 -7.74
N SER A 142 -9.94 8.69 -8.88
CA SER A 142 -9.85 7.98 -10.17
C SER A 142 -8.63 7.07 -10.25
N VAL A 143 -7.50 7.42 -9.61
CA VAL A 143 -6.33 6.54 -9.52
C VAL A 143 -6.70 5.28 -8.74
N ALA A 144 -7.33 5.43 -7.58
CA ALA A 144 -7.80 4.28 -6.78
C ALA A 144 -8.75 3.38 -7.59
N VAL A 145 -9.71 3.96 -8.33
CA VAL A 145 -10.63 3.20 -9.19
C VAL A 145 -9.88 2.45 -10.30
N THR A 146 -8.89 3.08 -10.94
CA THR A 146 -8.05 2.45 -11.96
C THR A 146 -7.31 1.25 -11.37
N LEU A 147 -6.62 1.44 -10.25
CA LEU A 147 -5.87 0.38 -9.59
C LEU A 147 -6.77 -0.79 -9.20
N LYS A 148 -7.91 -0.53 -8.53
CA LYS A 148 -8.88 -1.58 -8.17
C LYS A 148 -9.40 -2.35 -9.39
N THR A 149 -9.63 -1.66 -10.51
CA THR A 149 -10.15 -2.30 -11.74
C THR A 149 -9.16 -3.31 -12.31
N TYR A 150 -7.86 -3.01 -12.25
CA TYR A 150 -6.82 -3.80 -12.92
C TYR A 150 -5.96 -4.64 -11.97
N ALA A 151 -6.21 -4.56 -10.67
CA ALA A 151 -5.60 -5.41 -9.65
C ALA A 151 -5.65 -6.91 -9.97
N PRO A 152 -6.74 -7.49 -10.57
CA PRO A 152 -6.75 -8.92 -10.92
C PRO A 152 -5.67 -9.34 -11.93
N TYR A 153 -5.19 -8.43 -12.78
CA TYR A 153 -4.10 -8.71 -13.71
C TYR A 153 -2.72 -8.42 -13.10
N ALA A 154 -2.64 -7.38 -12.26
CA ALA A 154 -1.40 -6.92 -11.65
C ALA A 154 -0.95 -7.73 -10.42
N ILE A 155 -1.89 -8.14 -9.57
CA ILE A 155 -1.67 -8.89 -8.32
C ILE A 155 -2.15 -10.34 -8.51
N SER A 156 -1.77 -10.96 -9.63
CA SER A 156 -2.14 -12.34 -9.93
C SER A 156 -1.11 -13.33 -9.39
N ASP A 157 -1.53 -14.55 -9.05
CA ASP A 157 -0.65 -15.62 -8.53
C ASP A 157 0.54 -15.97 -9.47
N SER A 158 0.41 -15.70 -10.76
CA SER A 158 1.48 -15.92 -11.74
C SER A 158 2.24 -14.62 -12.00
N MET A 159 3.45 -14.51 -11.46
CA MET A 159 4.37 -13.45 -11.86
C MET A 159 4.78 -13.64 -13.32
N VAL A 160 4.67 -12.57 -14.12
CA VAL A 160 5.14 -12.56 -15.51
C VAL A 160 6.67 -12.65 -15.53
N ASP A 161 7.21 -13.39 -16.50
CA ASP A 161 8.64 -13.48 -16.73
C ASP A 161 9.25 -12.07 -16.92
N LYS A 162 10.36 -11.81 -16.22
CA LYS A 162 11.10 -10.55 -16.33
C LYS A 162 11.53 -10.26 -17.77
N ASP A 163 11.81 -11.30 -18.57
CA ASP A 163 12.14 -11.13 -19.99
C ASP A 163 10.95 -10.55 -20.79
N LEU A 164 9.72 -11.02 -20.53
CA LEU A 164 8.53 -10.48 -21.19
C LEU A 164 8.28 -9.02 -20.80
N ILE A 165 8.47 -8.66 -19.53
CA ILE A 165 8.39 -7.27 -19.07
C ILE A 165 9.47 -6.41 -19.77
N THR A 166 10.71 -6.91 -19.84
CA THR A 166 11.81 -6.21 -20.52
C THR A 166 11.52 -5.99 -22.00
N LYS A 167 10.98 -7.00 -22.70
CA LYS A 167 10.56 -6.88 -24.10
C LYS A 167 9.41 -5.88 -24.26
N ALA A 168 8.42 -5.89 -23.35
CA ALA A 168 7.33 -4.92 -23.35
C ALA A 168 7.85 -3.48 -23.14
N MET A 169 8.87 -3.28 -22.31
CA MET A 169 9.49 -1.98 -22.10
C MET A 169 10.09 -1.40 -23.39
N ASN A 170 10.67 -2.23 -24.26
CA ASN A 170 11.20 -1.79 -25.55
C ASN A 170 10.11 -1.26 -26.51
N LEU A 171 8.85 -1.61 -26.26
CA LEU A 171 7.70 -1.19 -27.07
C LEU A 171 7.02 0.08 -26.53
N ILE A 172 7.39 0.55 -25.33
CA ILE A 172 6.82 1.76 -24.70
C ILE A 172 6.79 2.99 -25.62
N PRO A 173 7.83 3.30 -26.43
CA PRO A 173 7.80 4.45 -27.33
C PRO A 173 6.65 4.42 -28.35
N LEU A 174 6.11 3.23 -28.65
CA LEU A 174 4.99 3.05 -29.57
C LEU A 174 3.62 3.15 -28.88
N MET A 175 3.57 3.08 -27.55
CA MET A 175 2.31 2.98 -26.79
C MET A 175 1.68 4.33 -26.49
N ASN A 176 2.43 5.43 -26.53
CA ASN A 176 1.90 6.73 -26.13
C ASN A 176 0.74 7.16 -27.05
N GLU A 177 -0.35 7.62 -26.43
CA GLU A 177 -1.60 8.02 -27.08
C GLU A 177 -2.31 6.90 -27.86
N MET A 178 -1.85 5.65 -27.73
CA MET A 178 -2.48 4.49 -28.34
C MET A 178 -3.64 3.97 -27.47
N PRO A 179 -4.75 3.52 -28.06
CA PRO A 179 -5.82 2.87 -27.30
C PRO A 179 -5.32 1.61 -26.58
N LEU A 180 -5.81 1.34 -25.37
CA LEU A 180 -5.42 0.15 -24.60
C LEU A 180 -5.58 -1.14 -25.41
N SER A 181 -6.69 -1.31 -26.14
CA SER A 181 -6.91 -2.49 -26.99
C SER A 181 -5.81 -2.69 -28.05
N LYS A 182 -5.28 -1.60 -28.62
CA LYS A 182 -4.21 -1.65 -29.60
C LYS A 182 -2.86 -1.95 -28.96
N ILE A 183 -2.62 -1.44 -27.75
CA ILE A 183 -1.41 -1.79 -26.97
C ILE A 183 -1.42 -3.28 -26.62
N LEU A 184 -2.56 -3.81 -26.18
CA LEU A 184 -2.68 -5.23 -25.85
C LEU A 184 -2.43 -6.11 -27.08
N LEU A 185 -3.02 -5.78 -28.23
CA LEU A 185 -2.75 -6.47 -29.50
C LEU A 185 -1.26 -6.39 -29.90
N LEU A 186 -0.65 -5.20 -29.77
CA LEU A 186 0.79 -5.03 -30.03
C LEU A 186 1.64 -5.96 -29.14
N LEU A 187 1.28 -6.10 -27.86
CA LEU A 187 1.98 -6.99 -26.93
C LEU A 187 1.73 -8.48 -27.26
N GLU A 188 0.51 -8.85 -27.62
CA GLU A 188 0.17 -10.21 -28.06
C GLU A 188 1.05 -10.64 -29.24
N ASP A 189 1.08 -9.81 -30.29
CA ASP A 189 1.81 -10.09 -31.53
C ASP A 189 3.33 -10.06 -31.30
N ALA A 190 3.85 -9.01 -30.66
CA ALA A 190 5.29 -8.83 -30.51
C ALA A 190 5.93 -9.80 -29.52
N LEU A 191 5.20 -10.25 -28.50
CA LEU A 191 5.69 -11.18 -27.49
C LEU A 191 5.27 -12.62 -27.77
N ASN A 192 4.40 -12.85 -28.76
CA ASN A 192 3.80 -14.15 -29.07
C ASN A 192 3.13 -14.79 -27.84
N VAL A 193 2.24 -14.03 -27.20
CA VAL A 193 1.53 -14.45 -25.98
C VAL A 193 0.02 -14.33 -26.15
N SER A 194 -0.75 -15.03 -25.31
CA SER A 194 -2.20 -14.90 -25.31
C SER A 194 -2.66 -13.52 -24.79
N GLN A 195 -3.87 -13.11 -25.15
CA GLN A 195 -4.49 -11.88 -24.63
C GLN A 195 -4.47 -11.77 -23.10
N GLY A 196 -4.77 -12.86 -22.39
CA GLY A 196 -4.71 -12.87 -20.93
C GLY A 196 -3.31 -12.64 -20.38
N MET A 197 -2.28 -13.14 -21.07
CA MET A 197 -0.89 -12.87 -20.72
C MET A 197 -0.48 -11.44 -21.08
N ALA A 198 -0.90 -10.90 -22.23
CA ALA A 198 -0.64 -9.51 -22.59
C ALA A 198 -1.22 -8.52 -21.56
N GLN A 199 -2.42 -8.79 -21.04
CA GLN A 199 -2.99 -8.03 -19.91
C GLN A 199 -2.09 -8.10 -18.68
N LYS A 200 -1.62 -9.30 -18.29
CA LYS A 200 -0.71 -9.46 -17.16
C LYS A 200 0.62 -8.74 -17.38
N VAL A 201 1.22 -8.87 -18.56
CA VAL A 201 2.47 -8.17 -18.94
C VAL A 201 2.29 -6.66 -18.78
N PHE A 202 1.23 -6.10 -19.36
CA PHE A 202 0.96 -4.67 -19.30
C PHE A 202 0.72 -4.21 -17.85
N TRP A 203 -0.21 -4.84 -17.12
CA TRP A 203 -0.61 -4.36 -15.80
C TRP A 203 0.41 -4.65 -14.71
N GLN A 204 1.16 -5.75 -14.78
CA GLN A 204 2.31 -5.97 -13.89
C GLN A 204 3.44 -4.99 -14.22
N GLY A 205 3.65 -4.66 -15.50
CA GLY A 205 4.58 -3.61 -15.93
C GLY A 205 4.19 -2.24 -15.36
N VAL A 206 2.91 -1.87 -15.41
CA VAL A 206 2.37 -0.66 -14.76
C VAL A 206 2.60 -0.72 -13.25
N TRP A 207 2.25 -1.83 -12.58
CA TRP A 207 2.35 -1.96 -11.12
C TRP A 207 3.77 -1.81 -10.58
N LYS A 208 4.76 -2.25 -11.37
CA LYS A 208 6.19 -2.13 -11.05
C LYS A 208 6.82 -0.83 -11.56
N GLY A 209 6.02 0.08 -12.14
CA GLY A 209 6.49 1.35 -12.70
C GLY A 209 7.32 1.23 -13.96
N ALA A 210 7.38 0.05 -14.58
CA ALA A 210 8.07 -0.17 -15.85
C ALA A 210 7.31 0.45 -17.02
N ILE A 211 5.97 0.53 -16.94
CA ILE A 211 5.11 1.18 -17.92
C ILE A 211 4.38 2.35 -17.22
N PRO A 212 4.98 3.54 -17.14
CA PRO A 212 4.46 4.65 -16.35
C PRO A 212 3.29 5.34 -17.07
N ILE A 213 2.06 4.96 -16.73
CA ILE A 213 0.83 5.54 -17.34
C ILE A 213 0.16 6.57 -16.43
N ASN A 214 -0.64 7.46 -17.02
CA ASN A 214 -1.55 8.31 -16.26
C ASN A 214 -2.73 7.49 -15.73
N LEU A 215 -2.73 7.21 -14.42
CA LEU A 215 -3.75 6.44 -13.73
C LEU A 215 -4.99 7.26 -13.38
N ARG A 216 -4.92 8.60 -13.46
CA ARG A 216 -6.07 9.48 -13.17
C ARG A 216 -7.17 9.37 -14.23
N ARG A 217 -6.83 8.93 -15.43
CA ARG A 217 -7.80 8.60 -16.50
C ARG A 217 -7.92 7.10 -16.56
N LYS A 218 -9.03 6.55 -16.06
CA LYS A 218 -9.26 5.11 -16.07
C LYS A 218 -9.15 4.57 -17.50
N PRO A 219 -8.20 3.65 -17.76
CA PRO A 219 -8.12 3.03 -19.07
C PRO A 219 -9.38 2.21 -19.38
N THR A 220 -9.76 2.20 -20.64
CA THR A 220 -10.80 1.39 -21.26
C THR A 220 -10.25 0.94 -22.62
N PRO A 221 -10.84 -0.08 -23.27
CA PRO A 221 -10.30 -0.58 -24.54
C PRO A 221 -10.07 0.49 -25.61
N HIS A 222 -10.88 1.55 -25.64
CA HIS A 222 -10.81 2.63 -26.63
C HIS A 222 -10.13 3.90 -26.13
N SER A 223 -9.88 4.03 -24.82
CA SER A 223 -9.19 5.21 -24.30
C SER A 223 -7.71 5.16 -24.63
N GLN A 224 -7.17 6.30 -25.03
CA GLN A 224 -5.74 6.48 -25.23
C GLN A 224 -4.98 6.36 -23.89
N ILE A 225 -3.86 5.66 -23.92
CA ILE A 225 -2.92 5.60 -22.79
C ILE A 225 -1.94 6.76 -22.91
N ASN A 226 -1.85 7.59 -21.88
CA ASN A 226 -0.85 8.65 -21.80
C ASN A 226 0.30 8.16 -20.90
N LEU A 227 1.52 8.16 -21.43
CA LEU A 227 2.71 7.89 -20.64
C LEU A 227 3.10 9.12 -19.83
N LEU A 228 3.68 8.89 -18.66
CA LEU A 228 4.20 9.91 -17.76
C LEU A 228 5.71 9.73 -17.57
N SER A 229 6.36 10.75 -17.02
CA SER A 229 7.70 10.57 -16.45
C SER A 229 7.65 9.57 -15.30
N TYR A 230 8.78 8.94 -14.97
CA TYR A 230 8.88 8.02 -13.83
C TYR A 230 8.46 8.70 -12.52
N GLU A 231 8.88 9.94 -12.31
CA GLU A 231 8.54 10.72 -11.11
C GLU A 231 7.04 11.03 -11.03
N ASP A 232 6.46 11.57 -12.11
CA ASP A 232 5.03 11.90 -12.16
C ASP A 232 4.15 10.66 -11.98
N PHE A 233 4.59 9.51 -12.50
CA PHE A 233 3.91 8.24 -12.32
C PHE A 233 3.77 7.90 -10.84
N TRP A 234 4.88 7.91 -10.10
CA TRP A 234 4.93 7.55 -8.69
C TRP A 234 4.27 8.59 -7.78
N LEU A 235 4.28 9.87 -8.15
CA LEU A 235 3.55 10.92 -7.42
C LEU A 235 2.03 10.67 -7.38
N GLN A 236 1.48 9.88 -8.30
CA GLN A 236 0.07 9.47 -8.25
C GLN A 236 -0.24 8.55 -7.06
N ASN A 237 0.75 7.80 -6.56
CA ASN A 237 0.62 6.91 -5.42
C ASN A 237 0.90 7.69 -4.11
N PRO A 238 -0.08 7.82 -3.19
CA PRO A 238 0.11 8.57 -1.95
C PRO A 238 1.16 7.97 -1.03
N VAL A 239 1.27 6.64 -1.01
CA VAL A 239 2.16 5.90 -0.12
C VAL A 239 3.62 6.09 -0.57
N VAL A 240 3.89 5.97 -1.87
CA VAL A 240 5.24 6.22 -2.43
C VAL A 240 5.64 7.69 -2.25
N ALA A 241 4.70 8.62 -2.42
CA ALA A 241 4.94 10.04 -2.21
C ALA A 241 5.04 10.46 -0.73
N GLY A 242 4.88 9.53 0.23
CA GLY A 242 4.89 9.82 1.66
C GLY A 242 3.78 10.75 2.12
N ARG A 243 2.66 10.84 1.37
CA ARG A 243 1.53 11.71 1.71
C ARG A 243 0.74 11.09 2.85
N SER A 244 0.60 11.84 3.94
CA SER A 244 -0.23 11.49 5.10
C SER A 244 -1.17 12.64 5.41
N SER A 245 -2.39 12.33 5.83
CA SER A 245 -3.29 13.32 6.42
C SER A 245 -2.75 13.79 7.77
N CYS A 246 -3.10 15.03 8.12
CA CYS A 246 -2.83 15.56 9.45
C CYS A 246 -3.79 14.93 10.47
N LEU A 247 -3.30 14.76 11.70
CA LEU A 247 -4.10 14.40 12.87
C LEU A 247 -4.48 15.63 13.66
#